data_AF-A0AAE3P339-F1
#
_entry.id   AF-A0AAE3P339-F1
#
_cell.length_a   1.000
_cell.length_b   1.000
_cell.length_c   1.000
_cell.angle_alpha   90.00
_cell.angle_beta   90.00
_cell.angle_gamma   90.00
#
_symmetry.space_group_name_H-M   'P 1'
#
loop_
_entity.id
_entity.type
_entity.pdbx_description
1 polymer ?
#
loop_
_entity_poly.entity_id
_entity_poly.type
_entity_poly.pdbx_seq_one_letter_code
_entity_poly.pdbx_strand_id
1 'polypeptide(L)'
;MERKTLVLILLGILCYLFLIVYGIKQVYTAPAIPPSKEVVITKPEEKIAIAHTEIFGALERPQVIFDHKKHVEAIKKEGKKEWETCSVCHRKKKEKLTRIEKENDIIKGKKEEERDVLVFVFPKREVKGDKELIEKAYHDECIGCHKEKLKEKKKAGPITCGECHVKEKEFVKIKYPLVEFDFKRHYDHEEKLKKRTGKKDCALCHHVYDLKEKKLVYQNGTEESCYYCHDLSKKKRGSELSQIVKVTTEKGLSYQKTAHERCLSCHIKINKEMEISKRKDEKAPPLECGKCHTGKYRTIKDLEKVPRPDRKQKETVFINVKNAKMKGVAFSHKNHEYYHKTCRKCHHERLKACKECHKLEGVAEGGWVNIVDAYHASFSDHSCAGCHNKKKLEKNCAGCHKFIPLIDVKAKEPRKEVCDRCHTGKKEVILPKPLTTVNLDPEVVKKDIKIKVLEKEFEPADFPHRKIIDKLVKISNDSKLARYFHNDLRILCEGCHHQRKSSAEVKKDTPPSCQNCHPKYFNPVNPNKMRLQAAYHVQCIGCHDSMGLKKPTHRCTDCHKEKKQRPVPTDILGIKKGK
;
A
#
# COMPACT_ATOMS: atom_id res chain seq x y z
N MET A 1 31.20 19.31 52.25
CA MET A 1 30.48 19.90 51.10
C MET A 1 30.22 21.36 51.45
N GLU A 2 30.80 22.30 50.69
CA GLU A 2 30.74 23.73 51.04
C GLU A 2 29.30 24.22 51.09
N ARG A 3 29.01 25.13 52.03
CA ARG A 3 27.66 25.68 52.29
C ARG A 3 26.99 26.23 51.02
N LYS A 4 27.79 26.74 50.06
CA LYS A 4 27.36 27.21 48.74
C LYS A 4 26.83 26.08 47.84
N THR A 5 27.46 24.90 47.88
CA THR A 5 27.04 23.73 47.10
C THR A 5 25.71 23.18 47.61
N LEU A 6 25.50 23.18 48.94
CA LEU A 6 24.24 22.74 49.55
C LEU A 6 23.06 23.64 49.15
N VAL A 7 23.28 24.95 49.11
CA VAL A 7 22.26 25.94 48.71
C VAL A 7 21.88 25.79 47.23
N LEU A 8 22.85 25.54 46.35
CA LEU A 8 22.58 25.31 44.92
C LEU A 8 21.79 24.01 44.67
N ILE A 9 22.08 22.94 45.41
CA ILE A 9 21.33 21.68 45.31
C ILE A 9 19.88 21.89 45.78
N LEU A 10 19.68 22.59 46.89
CA LEU A 10 18.33 22.92 47.40
C LEU A 10 17.54 23.78 46.42
N LEU A 11 18.16 24.78 45.80
CA LEU A 11 17.54 25.59 44.74
C LEU A 11 17.16 24.75 43.52
N GLY A 12 18.03 23.84 43.09
CA GLY A 12 17.75 22.92 41.99
C GLY A 12 16.56 22.00 42.26
N ILE A 13 16.48 21.45 43.48
CA ILE A 13 15.35 20.61 43.91
C ILE A 13 14.05 21.43 43.96
N LEU A 14 14.11 22.67 44.45
CA LEU A 14 12.93 23.54 44.52
C LEU A 14 12.40 23.91 43.14
N CYS A 15 13.29 24.24 42.18
CA CYS A 15 12.91 24.48 40.79
C CYS A 15 12.32 23.23 40.13
N TYR A 16 12.89 22.05 40.40
CA TYR A 16 12.38 20.79 39.86
C TYR A 16 10.99 20.46 40.41
N LEU A 17 10.76 20.66 41.71
CA LEU A 17 9.44 20.50 42.32
C LEU A 17 8.42 21.49 41.75
N PHE A 18 8.81 22.74 41.51
CA PHE A 18 7.94 23.73 40.89
C PHE A 18 7.54 23.33 39.45
N LEU A 19 8.48 22.79 38.67
CA LEU A 19 8.20 22.26 37.33
C LEU A 19 7.27 21.04 37.36
N ILE A 20 7.43 20.14 38.34
CA ILE A 20 6.53 19.00 38.53
C ILE A 20 5.12 19.48 38.88
N VAL A 21 4.98 20.39 39.85
CA VAL A 21 3.67 20.90 40.27
C VAL A 21 3.00 21.68 39.14
N TYR A 22 3.75 22.49 38.40
CA TYR A 22 3.24 23.21 37.23
C TYR A 22 2.84 22.26 36.09
N GLY A 23 3.63 21.21 35.83
CA GLY A 23 3.32 20.16 34.85
C GLY A 23 2.09 19.35 35.23
N ILE A 24 1.96 18.97 36.51
CA ILE A 24 0.77 18.31 37.06
C ILE A 24 -0.44 19.24 36.92
N LYS A 25 -0.32 20.52 37.29
CA LYS A 25 -1.41 21.49 37.15
C LYS A 25 -1.84 21.62 35.68
N GLN A 26 -0.93 21.69 34.72
CA GLN A 26 -1.24 21.68 33.28
C GLN A 26 -1.98 20.41 32.85
N VAL A 27 -1.63 19.24 33.40
CA VAL A 27 -2.32 17.97 33.11
C VAL A 27 -3.73 17.92 33.70
N TYR A 28 -3.94 18.50 34.89
CA TYR A 28 -5.23 18.43 35.62
C TYR A 28 -6.15 19.65 35.43
N THR A 29 -5.64 20.79 34.97
CA THR A 29 -6.44 22.01 34.69
C THR A 29 -6.64 22.28 33.20
N ALA A 30 -6.10 21.44 32.31
CA ALA A 30 -6.59 21.42 30.94
C ALA A 30 -8.07 21.04 31.00
N PRO A 31 -9.02 21.93 30.63
CA PRO A 31 -10.40 21.51 30.53
C PRO A 31 -10.42 20.35 29.55
N ALA A 32 -10.78 19.16 30.05
CA ALA A 32 -11.14 18.05 29.21
C ALA A 32 -12.41 18.47 28.48
N ILE A 33 -12.25 19.22 27.39
CA ILE A 33 -13.29 19.36 26.38
C ILE A 33 -13.54 17.93 25.94
N PRO A 34 -14.69 17.32 26.28
CA PRO A 34 -14.98 15.98 25.81
C PRO A 34 -14.85 16.04 24.29
N PRO A 35 -14.13 15.11 23.63
CA PRO A 35 -14.04 15.12 22.19
C PRO A 35 -15.47 15.04 21.66
N SER A 36 -15.96 16.15 21.12
CA SER A 36 -17.22 16.18 20.38
C SER A 36 -17.13 15.06 19.37
N LYS A 37 -17.98 14.03 19.49
CA LYS A 37 -17.91 12.82 18.65
C LYS A 37 -17.90 13.24 17.18
N GLU A 38 -16.74 13.19 16.54
CA GLU A 38 -16.64 13.41 15.09
C GLU A 38 -17.52 12.39 14.38
N VAL A 39 -18.51 12.85 13.62
CA VAL A 39 -19.38 11.97 12.83
C VAL A 39 -18.78 11.82 11.45
N VAL A 40 -18.08 10.71 11.22
CA VAL A 40 -17.47 10.42 9.92
C VAL A 40 -18.47 9.72 9.00
N ILE A 41 -18.83 10.36 7.89
CA ILE A 41 -19.72 9.80 6.86
C ILE A 41 -18.87 9.28 5.70
N THR A 42 -18.88 7.96 5.47
CA THR A 42 -18.06 7.30 4.44
C THR A 42 -18.79 6.98 3.13
N LYS A 43 -20.11 7.20 3.11
CA LYS A 43 -20.97 7.12 1.91
C LYS A 43 -21.89 8.34 1.89
N PRO A 44 -21.36 9.52 1.58
CA PRO A 44 -22.08 10.78 1.79
C PRO A 44 -23.16 11.08 0.73
N GLU A 45 -23.46 10.16 -0.19
CA GLU A 45 -24.53 10.32 -1.20
C GLU A 45 -24.48 11.66 -1.96
N GLU A 46 -23.33 11.96 -2.58
CA GLU A 46 -23.12 13.22 -3.34
C GLU A 46 -23.01 14.49 -2.49
N LYS A 47 -22.95 14.37 -1.15
CA LYS A 47 -22.69 15.53 -0.27
C LYS A 47 -21.19 15.83 -0.19
N ILE A 48 -20.86 17.12 -0.11
CA ILE A 48 -19.52 17.63 0.11
C ILE A 48 -19.51 18.58 1.31
N ALA A 49 -18.37 18.62 1.99
CA ALA A 49 -18.11 19.57 3.06
C ALA A 49 -17.38 20.79 2.48
N ILE A 50 -17.96 21.98 2.65
CA ILE A 50 -17.35 23.26 2.30
C ILE A 50 -16.90 23.89 3.61
N ALA A 51 -15.62 23.68 3.92
CA ALA A 51 -14.97 24.18 5.13
C ALA A 51 -13.77 25.07 4.77
N HIS A 52 -12.95 24.63 3.79
CA HIS A 52 -11.76 25.35 3.34
C HIS A 52 -10.87 25.82 4.50
N THR A 53 -10.63 24.97 5.50
CA THR A 53 -9.81 25.30 6.68
C THR A 53 -8.37 25.61 6.31
N GLU A 54 -7.91 25.17 5.14
CA GLU A 54 -6.63 25.57 4.54
C GLU A 54 -6.58 27.06 4.15
N ILE A 55 -7.74 27.70 3.96
CA ILE A 55 -7.89 29.13 3.65
C ILE A 55 -8.31 29.87 4.93
N PHE A 56 -9.39 29.43 5.58
CA PHE A 56 -10.02 30.18 6.66
C PHE A 56 -9.33 29.95 8.02
N GLY A 57 -8.66 28.82 8.22
CA GLY A 57 -8.12 28.44 9.53
C GLY A 57 -9.22 27.89 10.45
N ALA A 58 -9.27 28.38 11.69
CA ALA A 58 -10.38 28.08 12.60
C ALA A 58 -11.66 28.73 12.08
N LEU A 59 -12.75 27.96 11.98
CA LEU A 59 -14.01 28.45 11.42
C LEU A 59 -14.81 29.19 12.50
N GLU A 60 -15.33 30.36 12.15
CA GLU A 60 -16.24 31.13 13.02
C GLU A 60 -17.67 30.54 13.07
N ARG A 61 -18.01 29.75 12.04
CA ARG A 61 -19.30 29.08 11.91
C ARG A 61 -19.10 27.62 11.48
N PRO A 62 -20.06 26.72 11.78
CA PRO A 62 -20.05 25.35 11.26
C PRO A 62 -19.82 25.30 9.76
N GLN A 63 -19.08 24.30 9.28
CA GLN A 63 -18.90 24.05 7.85
C GLN A 63 -20.26 23.87 7.12
N VAL A 64 -20.29 24.23 5.83
CA VAL A 64 -21.49 24.03 5.01
C VAL A 64 -21.47 22.63 4.41
N ILE A 65 -22.50 21.83 4.71
CA ILE A 65 -22.70 20.52 4.05
C ILE A 65 -23.57 20.71 2.82
N PHE A 66 -22.93 20.69 1.65
CA PHE A 66 -23.55 20.93 0.35
C PHE A 66 -23.97 19.61 -0.31
N ASP A 67 -25.25 19.49 -0.68
CA ASP A 67 -25.77 18.34 -1.42
C ASP A 67 -25.67 18.58 -2.93
N HIS A 68 -24.61 18.06 -3.56
CA HIS A 68 -24.32 18.34 -4.96
C HIS A 68 -25.39 17.76 -5.90
N LYS A 69 -25.91 16.57 -5.58
CA LYS A 69 -26.96 15.93 -6.38
C LYS A 69 -28.25 16.73 -6.35
N LYS A 70 -28.67 17.20 -5.17
CA LYS A 70 -29.88 18.01 -5.04
C LYS A 70 -29.80 19.27 -5.90
N HIS A 71 -28.65 19.92 -5.97
CA HIS A 71 -28.45 21.10 -6.82
C HIS A 71 -28.50 20.76 -8.31
N VAL A 72 -27.80 19.71 -8.76
CA VAL A 72 -27.83 19.27 -10.16
C VAL A 72 -29.25 18.91 -10.59
N GLU A 73 -29.98 18.13 -9.79
CA GLU A 73 -31.35 17.71 -10.11
C GLU A 73 -32.36 18.86 -10.08
N ALA A 74 -32.17 19.85 -9.20
CA ALA A 74 -33.00 21.06 -9.21
C ALA A 74 -32.85 21.84 -10.52
N ILE A 75 -31.61 22.03 -10.99
CA ILE A 75 -31.33 22.76 -12.23
C ILE A 75 -31.82 21.97 -13.46
N LYS A 76 -31.74 20.63 -13.46
CA LYS A 76 -32.30 19.79 -14.53
C LYS A 76 -33.81 19.94 -14.65
N LYS A 77 -34.53 20.06 -13.53
CA LYS A 77 -35.99 20.29 -13.52
C LYS A 77 -36.39 21.62 -14.14
N GLU A 78 -35.47 22.57 -14.26
CA GLU A 78 -35.67 23.83 -14.98
C GLU A 78 -35.40 23.72 -16.50
N GLY A 79 -35.29 22.50 -17.03
CA GLY A 79 -35.15 22.25 -18.47
C GLY A 79 -33.70 22.20 -18.98
N LYS A 80 -32.69 22.40 -18.12
CA LYS A 80 -31.29 22.29 -18.51
C LYS A 80 -30.85 20.83 -18.64
N LYS A 81 -30.04 20.55 -19.65
CA LYS A 81 -29.40 19.24 -19.83
C LYS A 81 -28.31 19.01 -18.78
N GLU A 82 -27.95 17.75 -18.56
CA GLU A 82 -27.01 17.38 -17.49
C GLU A 82 -25.66 18.11 -17.60
N TRP A 83 -25.08 18.24 -18.80
CA TRP A 83 -23.82 18.98 -19.00
C TRP A 83 -23.94 20.51 -18.86
N GLU A 84 -25.14 21.06 -19.03
CA GLU A 84 -25.39 22.51 -18.91
C GLU A 84 -25.46 22.92 -17.44
N THR A 85 -25.96 22.03 -16.58
CA THR A 85 -26.00 22.26 -15.13
C THR A 85 -24.62 22.56 -14.56
N CYS A 86 -23.58 21.86 -15.04
CA CYS A 86 -22.21 22.05 -14.56
C CYS A 86 -21.72 23.48 -14.82
N SER A 87 -22.07 24.06 -15.96
CA SER A 87 -21.61 25.40 -16.37
C SER A 87 -22.30 26.53 -15.60
N VAL A 88 -23.33 26.23 -14.80
CA VAL A 88 -23.98 27.20 -13.92
C VAL A 88 -23.03 27.59 -12.79
N CYS A 89 -22.39 26.61 -12.14
CA CYS A 89 -21.52 26.83 -10.97
C CYS A 89 -20.02 26.65 -11.25
N HIS A 90 -19.65 26.03 -12.37
CA HIS A 90 -18.24 25.77 -12.71
C HIS A 90 -17.83 26.50 -13.98
N ARG A 91 -16.63 27.10 -13.93
CA ARG A 91 -16.06 27.79 -15.07
C ARG A 91 -15.39 26.82 -16.04
N LYS A 92 -15.31 27.22 -17.30
CA LYS A 92 -14.54 26.52 -18.34
C LYS A 92 -13.20 27.23 -18.51
N LYS A 93 -12.15 26.46 -18.73
CA LYS A 93 -10.84 26.94 -19.17
C LYS A 93 -10.40 26.17 -20.42
N LYS A 94 -9.48 26.77 -21.16
CA LYS A 94 -8.78 26.12 -22.27
C LYS A 94 -7.50 25.49 -21.77
N GLU A 95 -7.27 24.23 -22.11
CA GLU A 95 -6.01 23.53 -21.87
C GLU A 95 -5.32 23.29 -23.21
N LYS A 96 -4.09 23.77 -23.34
CA LYS A 96 -3.24 23.56 -24.52
C LYS A 96 -2.29 22.39 -24.28
N LEU A 97 -2.15 21.54 -25.28
CA LEU A 97 -1.22 20.41 -25.30
C LEU A 97 -0.41 20.46 -26.60
N THR A 98 0.92 20.45 -26.49
CA THR A 98 1.79 20.30 -27.66
C THR A 98 2.15 18.82 -27.84
N ARG A 99 1.76 18.22 -28.95
CA ARG A 99 2.16 16.85 -29.31
C ARG A 99 3.46 16.91 -30.07
N ILE A 100 4.43 16.12 -29.62
CA ILE A 100 5.74 16.02 -30.26
C ILE A 100 5.86 14.65 -30.90
N GLU A 101 6.07 14.64 -32.20
CA GLU A 101 6.41 13.44 -32.95
C GLU A 101 7.93 13.33 -33.02
N LYS A 102 8.48 12.24 -32.46
CA LYS A 102 9.91 11.94 -32.48
C LYS A 102 10.17 10.65 -33.24
N GLU A 103 11.22 10.66 -34.03
CA GLU A 103 11.80 9.49 -34.69
C GLU A 103 13.31 9.51 -34.46
N ASN A 104 13.87 8.45 -33.88
CA ASN A 104 15.29 8.36 -33.49
C ASN A 104 15.78 9.58 -32.68
N ASP A 105 14.97 10.02 -31.70
CA ASP A 105 15.19 11.21 -30.86
C ASP A 105 15.20 12.57 -31.58
N ILE A 106 14.97 12.59 -32.90
CA ILE A 106 14.81 13.81 -33.69
C ILE A 106 13.35 14.21 -33.72
N ILE A 107 13.05 15.48 -33.47
CA ILE A 107 11.70 16.04 -33.58
C ILE A 107 11.33 16.14 -35.06
N LYS A 108 10.32 15.40 -35.48
CA LYS A 108 9.79 15.41 -36.86
C LYS A 108 8.61 16.36 -37.03
N GLY A 109 7.86 16.62 -35.96
CA GLY A 109 6.70 17.50 -36.00
C GLY A 109 6.24 17.93 -34.62
N LYS A 110 5.59 19.10 -34.57
CA LYS A 110 4.87 19.62 -33.38
C LYS A 110 3.46 19.99 -33.80
N LYS A 111 2.46 19.54 -33.04
CA LYS A 111 1.06 19.92 -33.23
C LYS A 111 0.49 20.47 -31.93
N GLU A 112 -0.12 21.65 -31.98
CA GLU A 112 -0.85 22.21 -30.84
C GLU A 112 -2.32 21.76 -30.88
N GLU A 113 -2.80 21.30 -29.73
CA GLU A 113 -4.20 20.93 -29.53
C GLU A 113 -4.75 21.70 -28.35
N GLU A 114 -5.98 22.18 -28.47
CA GLU A 114 -6.69 22.87 -27.41
C GLU A 114 -7.96 22.12 -27.05
N ARG A 115 -8.26 22.04 -25.75
CA ARG A 115 -9.46 21.37 -25.25
C ARG A 115 -10.12 22.15 -24.12
N ASP A 116 -11.45 22.12 -24.11
CA ASP A 116 -12.27 22.66 -23.03
C ASP A 116 -12.18 21.76 -21.79
N VAL A 117 -11.89 22.39 -20.65
CA VAL A 117 -11.82 21.73 -19.34
C VAL A 117 -12.71 22.49 -18.37
N LEU A 118 -13.62 21.78 -17.69
CA LEU A 118 -14.39 22.32 -16.58
C LEU A 118 -13.52 22.32 -15.32
N VAL A 119 -13.50 23.47 -14.63
CA VAL A 119 -12.80 23.64 -13.35
C VAL A 119 -13.82 23.42 -12.23
N PHE A 120 -13.71 22.30 -11.53
CA PHE A 120 -14.59 21.92 -10.43
C PHE A 120 -14.21 22.59 -9.10
N VAL A 121 -14.01 23.90 -9.17
CA VAL A 121 -13.84 24.78 -8.02
C VAL A 121 -15.05 25.72 -8.02
N PHE A 122 -15.57 25.97 -6.83
CA PHE A 122 -16.60 26.98 -6.56
C PHE A 122 -16.00 27.98 -5.57
N PRO A 123 -16.27 29.29 -5.66
CA PRO A 123 -17.18 29.98 -6.59
C PRO A 123 -16.72 29.94 -8.06
N LYS A 124 -17.66 30.20 -9.00
CA LYS A 124 -17.38 30.18 -10.44
C LYS A 124 -16.42 31.29 -10.83
N ARG A 125 -16.57 32.48 -10.23
CA ARG A 125 -15.63 33.58 -10.38
C ARG A 125 -14.33 33.23 -9.67
N GLU A 126 -13.21 33.37 -10.38
CA GLU A 126 -11.90 33.20 -9.74
C GLU A 126 -11.64 34.38 -8.81
N VAL A 127 -11.56 34.09 -7.52
CA VAL A 127 -11.20 35.06 -6.48
C VAL A 127 -9.85 34.64 -5.90
N LYS A 128 -8.89 35.56 -5.97
CA LYS A 128 -7.55 35.42 -5.39
C LYS A 128 -7.40 36.50 -4.33
N GLY A 129 -6.74 36.18 -3.23
CA GLY A 129 -6.44 37.15 -2.18
C GLY A 129 -7.09 36.78 -0.86
N ASP A 130 -7.56 37.81 -0.16
CA ASP A 130 -7.97 37.77 1.25
C ASP A 130 -9.16 36.83 1.54
N LYS A 131 -9.19 36.26 2.75
CA LYS A 131 -10.22 35.35 3.24
C LYS A 131 -11.61 35.95 3.10
N GLU A 132 -11.75 37.24 3.43
CA GLU A 132 -13.02 37.97 3.36
C GLU A 132 -13.57 38.03 1.93
N LEU A 133 -12.71 38.22 0.93
CA LEU A 133 -13.12 38.24 -0.49
C LEU A 133 -13.60 36.86 -0.94
N ILE A 134 -12.92 35.80 -0.50
CA ILE A 134 -13.29 34.43 -0.81
C ILE A 134 -14.63 34.11 -0.16
N GLU A 135 -14.80 34.37 1.13
CA GLU A 135 -16.05 34.19 1.86
C GLU A 135 -17.21 34.95 1.17
N LYS A 136 -17.00 36.23 0.87
CA LYS A 136 -17.99 37.05 0.17
C LYS A 136 -18.40 36.43 -1.15
N ALA A 137 -17.46 35.87 -1.91
CA ALA A 137 -17.76 35.23 -3.18
C ALA A 137 -18.61 33.95 -3.04
N TYR A 138 -18.42 33.16 -1.98
CA TYR A 138 -19.33 32.05 -1.67
C TYR A 138 -20.74 32.57 -1.38
N HIS A 139 -20.85 33.57 -0.50
CA HIS A 139 -22.15 34.14 -0.13
C HIS A 139 -22.86 34.78 -1.32
N ASP A 140 -22.17 35.59 -2.13
CA ASP A 140 -22.74 36.26 -3.29
C ASP A 140 -23.28 35.26 -4.32
N GLU A 141 -22.51 34.22 -4.68
CA GLU A 141 -22.94 33.25 -5.69
C GLU A 141 -24.00 32.27 -5.17
N CYS A 142 -23.88 31.77 -3.93
CA CYS A 142 -24.88 30.87 -3.34
C CYS A 142 -26.20 31.60 -3.08
N ILE A 143 -26.16 32.69 -2.31
CA ILE A 143 -27.36 33.42 -1.88
C ILE A 143 -27.97 34.16 -3.07
N GLY A 144 -27.16 34.64 -4.02
CA GLY A 144 -27.65 35.28 -5.24
C GLY A 144 -28.59 34.38 -6.03
N CYS A 145 -28.17 33.14 -6.33
CA CYS A 145 -29.00 32.16 -7.01
C CYS A 145 -30.26 31.82 -6.20
N HIS A 146 -30.14 31.62 -4.88
CA HIS A 146 -31.29 31.32 -4.03
C HIS A 146 -32.32 32.47 -4.01
N LYS A 147 -31.87 33.73 -3.91
CA LYS A 147 -32.74 34.91 -3.97
C LYS A 147 -33.44 35.05 -5.32
N GLU A 148 -32.75 34.79 -6.43
CA GLU A 148 -33.36 34.77 -7.76
C GLU A 148 -34.47 33.73 -7.85
N LYS A 149 -34.22 32.51 -7.38
CA LYS A 149 -35.25 31.44 -7.37
C LYS A 149 -36.46 31.77 -6.50
N LEU A 150 -36.26 32.43 -5.36
CA LEU A 150 -37.36 32.92 -4.52
C LEU A 150 -38.20 33.98 -5.26
N LYS A 151 -37.56 34.93 -5.96
CA LYS A 151 -38.26 35.94 -6.77
C LYS A 151 -39.08 35.30 -7.90
N GLU A 152 -38.56 34.23 -8.50
CA GLU A 152 -39.27 33.42 -9.51
C GLU A 152 -40.39 32.53 -8.91
N LYS A 153 -40.66 32.60 -7.60
CA LYS A 153 -41.58 31.71 -6.87
C LYS A 153 -41.24 30.22 -7.03
N LYS A 154 -39.97 29.89 -7.31
CA LYS A 154 -39.48 28.51 -7.41
C LYS A 154 -38.95 28.04 -6.05
N LYS A 155 -38.85 26.72 -5.89
CA LYS A 155 -38.21 26.12 -4.71
C LYS A 155 -36.72 26.52 -4.69
N ALA A 156 -36.32 27.26 -3.67
CA ALA A 156 -34.97 27.78 -3.50
C ALA A 156 -34.24 27.14 -2.31
N GLY A 157 -32.93 27.34 -2.25
CA GLY A 157 -32.13 27.03 -1.08
C GLY A 157 -32.19 28.15 -0.02
N PRO A 158 -31.49 27.96 1.11
CA PRO A 158 -31.49 28.89 2.22
C PRO A 158 -30.83 30.23 1.91
N ILE A 159 -31.32 31.30 2.54
CA ILE A 159 -30.73 32.65 2.46
C ILE A 159 -30.27 33.17 3.82
N THR A 160 -30.41 32.38 4.88
CA THR A 160 -30.04 32.73 6.25
C THR A 160 -28.83 31.90 6.73
N CYS A 161 -28.12 32.41 7.75
CA CYS A 161 -26.87 31.82 8.21
C CYS A 161 -27.05 30.38 8.74
N GLY A 162 -28.02 30.17 9.64
CA GLY A 162 -28.17 28.91 10.37
C GLY A 162 -28.66 27.73 9.53
N GLU A 163 -29.28 28.00 8.38
CA GLU A 163 -29.71 26.96 7.45
C GLU A 163 -28.57 26.44 6.56
N CYS A 164 -27.54 27.26 6.31
CA CYS A 164 -26.30 26.86 5.63
C CYS A 164 -25.28 26.30 6.63
N HIS A 165 -24.99 27.06 7.68
CA HIS A 165 -24.02 26.77 8.73
C HIS A 165 -24.70 26.07 9.91
N VAL A 166 -25.18 24.86 9.66
CA VAL A 166 -25.97 24.05 10.61
C VAL A 166 -25.08 23.54 11.76
N LYS A 167 -25.41 23.91 13.00
CA LYS A 167 -24.61 23.60 14.21
C LYS A 167 -24.41 22.10 14.43
N GLU A 168 -25.43 21.30 14.19
CA GLU A 168 -25.39 19.84 14.32
C GLU A 168 -24.42 19.19 13.32
N LYS A 169 -24.01 19.92 12.28
CA LYS A 169 -23.09 19.44 11.24
C LYS A 169 -21.66 19.93 11.41
N GLU A 170 -21.36 20.68 12.47
CA GLU A 170 -20.04 21.25 12.75
C GLU A 170 -18.94 20.18 12.72
N PHE A 171 -19.18 19.04 13.36
CA PHE A 171 -18.22 17.93 13.47
C PHE A 171 -18.45 16.79 12.46
N VAL A 172 -19.21 17.05 11.39
CA VAL A 172 -19.43 16.05 10.32
C VAL A 172 -18.23 16.03 9.39
N LYS A 173 -17.59 14.86 9.24
CA LYS A 173 -16.48 14.68 8.31
C LYS A 173 -16.91 13.81 7.14
N ILE A 174 -16.94 14.40 5.95
CA ILE A 174 -17.27 13.67 4.72
C ILE A 174 -15.99 13.05 4.14
N LYS A 175 -15.97 11.73 3.98
CA LYS A 175 -14.84 11.01 3.38
C LYS A 175 -15.32 10.05 2.30
N TYR A 176 -14.90 10.29 1.06
CA TYR A 176 -15.14 9.36 -0.04
C TYR A 176 -14.09 8.25 -0.09
N PRO A 177 -14.46 7.02 -0.49
CA PRO A 177 -13.50 6.00 -0.88
C PRO A 177 -12.62 6.48 -2.03
N LEU A 178 -11.35 6.07 -2.07
CA LEU A 178 -10.46 6.46 -3.16
C LEU A 178 -10.85 5.79 -4.47
N VAL A 179 -10.56 6.46 -5.59
CA VAL A 179 -10.66 5.83 -6.91
C VAL A 179 -9.33 5.15 -7.23
N GLU A 180 -9.31 3.82 -7.20
CA GLU A 180 -8.16 3.05 -7.70
C GLU A 180 -8.20 2.95 -9.23
N PHE A 181 -7.24 3.61 -9.89
CA PHE A 181 -6.98 3.44 -11.32
C PHE A 181 -6.06 2.23 -11.53
N ASP A 182 -6.63 1.03 -11.34
CA ASP A 182 -5.95 -0.26 -11.56
C ASP A 182 -5.77 -0.58 -13.06
N PHE A 183 -5.03 -1.65 -13.36
CA PHE A 183 -4.81 -2.08 -14.74
C PHE A 183 -6.09 -2.38 -15.52
N LYS A 184 -7.16 -2.88 -14.87
CA LYS A 184 -8.44 -3.14 -15.54
C LYS A 184 -9.12 -1.84 -15.93
N ARG A 185 -9.15 -0.87 -15.02
CA ARG A 185 -9.73 0.45 -15.28
C ARG A 185 -8.93 1.15 -16.38
N HIS A 186 -7.60 1.08 -16.37
CA HIS A 186 -6.76 1.62 -17.45
C HIS A 186 -7.09 0.96 -18.80
N TYR A 187 -7.05 -0.38 -18.87
CA TYR A 187 -7.35 -1.15 -20.08
C TYR A 187 -8.75 -0.82 -20.63
N ASP A 188 -9.76 -0.71 -19.77
CA ASP A 188 -11.12 -0.37 -20.18
C ASP A 188 -11.22 1.03 -20.79
N HIS A 189 -10.44 2.00 -20.30
CA HIS A 189 -10.39 3.33 -20.90
C HIS A 189 -9.69 3.29 -22.26
N GLU A 190 -8.56 2.59 -22.36
CA GLU A 190 -7.82 2.44 -23.61
C GLU A 190 -8.69 1.82 -24.70
N GLU A 191 -9.37 0.70 -24.43
CA GLU A 191 -10.19 0.01 -25.42
C GLU A 191 -11.45 0.81 -25.79
N LYS A 192 -12.11 1.45 -24.82
CA LYS A 192 -13.29 2.28 -25.12
C LYS A 192 -12.92 3.52 -25.94
N LEU A 193 -11.82 4.18 -25.61
CA LEU A 193 -11.35 5.34 -26.37
C LEU A 193 -10.86 4.94 -27.75
N LYS A 194 -10.20 3.79 -27.89
CA LYS A 194 -9.82 3.22 -29.20
C LYS A 194 -11.04 3.02 -30.08
N LYS A 195 -12.11 2.41 -29.55
CA LYS A 195 -13.38 2.22 -30.29
C LYS A 195 -14.00 3.55 -30.72
N ARG A 196 -13.91 4.59 -29.90
CA ARG A 196 -14.47 5.91 -30.19
C ARG A 196 -13.66 6.74 -31.18
N THR A 197 -12.34 6.64 -31.11
CA THR A 197 -11.40 7.51 -31.86
C THR A 197 -10.75 6.80 -33.05
N GLY A 198 -10.99 5.48 -33.21
CA GLY A 198 -10.41 4.64 -34.26
C GLY A 198 -8.96 4.21 -33.98
N LYS A 199 -8.26 4.81 -33.00
CA LYS A 199 -6.86 4.49 -32.69
C LYS A 199 -6.57 4.55 -31.19
N LYS A 200 -5.52 3.85 -30.77
CA LYS A 200 -4.98 4.00 -29.41
C LYS A 200 -4.24 5.33 -29.33
N ASP A 201 -4.74 6.25 -28.52
CA ASP A 201 -4.15 7.56 -28.33
C ASP A 201 -3.96 7.89 -26.84
N CYS A 202 -2.73 7.72 -26.35
CA CYS A 202 -2.38 7.98 -24.95
C CYS A 202 -2.33 9.49 -24.62
N ALA A 203 -2.19 10.37 -25.62
CA ALA A 203 -2.16 11.82 -25.42
C ALA A 203 -3.53 12.40 -25.02
N LEU A 204 -4.59 11.60 -25.19
CA LEU A 204 -5.89 11.90 -24.62
C LEU A 204 -5.86 11.96 -23.10
N CYS A 205 -4.82 11.48 -22.42
CA CYS A 205 -4.73 11.57 -20.96
C CYS A 205 -3.35 12.01 -20.47
N HIS A 206 -2.29 11.47 -21.06
CA HIS A 206 -0.93 11.68 -20.58
C HIS A 206 -0.30 12.95 -21.15
N HIS A 207 0.48 13.61 -20.31
CA HIS A 207 1.34 14.71 -20.66
C HIS A 207 2.55 14.73 -19.72
N VAL A 208 3.57 15.46 -20.12
CA VAL A 208 4.70 15.89 -19.30
C VAL A 208 4.75 17.41 -19.32
N TYR A 209 5.35 18.01 -18.29
CA TYR A 209 5.59 19.44 -18.27
C TYR A 209 7.02 19.71 -18.75
N ASP A 210 7.14 20.44 -19.86
CA ASP A 210 8.44 20.89 -20.34
C ASP A 210 8.86 22.13 -19.53
N LEU A 211 9.92 22.00 -18.74
CA LEU A 211 10.42 23.07 -17.88
C LEU A 211 11.09 24.21 -18.65
N LYS A 212 11.61 23.95 -19.86
CA LYS A 212 12.24 24.96 -20.71
C LYS A 212 11.18 25.79 -21.42
N GLU A 213 10.23 25.10 -22.04
CA GLU A 213 9.14 25.70 -22.82
C GLU A 213 7.95 26.13 -21.96
N LYS A 214 7.95 25.76 -20.66
CA LYS A 214 6.90 26.04 -19.67
C LYS A 214 5.49 25.60 -20.10
N LYS A 215 5.37 24.55 -20.91
CA LYS A 215 4.10 24.06 -21.47
C LYS A 215 3.90 22.55 -21.31
N LEU A 216 2.64 22.12 -21.44
CA LEU A 216 2.29 20.71 -21.44
C LEU A 216 2.61 20.10 -22.80
N VAL A 217 3.33 18.98 -22.76
CA VAL A 217 3.81 18.25 -23.93
C VAL A 217 3.37 16.80 -23.83
N TYR A 218 3.06 16.17 -24.96
CA TYR A 218 2.93 14.72 -25.04
C TYR A 218 4.05 14.14 -25.90
N GLN A 219 4.74 13.13 -25.36
CA GLN A 219 5.70 12.30 -26.07
C GLN A 219 5.36 10.82 -25.83
N ASN A 220 5.25 10.05 -26.91
CA ASN A 220 4.97 8.62 -26.84
C ASN A 220 6.04 7.87 -26.01
N GLY A 221 5.63 6.96 -25.15
CA GLY A 221 6.52 6.20 -24.28
C GLY A 221 6.96 6.98 -23.03
N THR A 222 6.35 8.14 -22.74
CA THR A 222 6.58 8.91 -21.50
C THR A 222 5.39 8.86 -20.54
N GLU A 223 4.40 8.01 -20.82
CA GLU A 223 3.16 7.90 -20.05
C GLU A 223 3.48 7.44 -18.63
N GLU A 224 3.03 8.21 -17.65
CA GLU A 224 3.25 7.95 -16.24
C GLU A 224 1.99 8.25 -15.43
N SER A 225 2.00 7.84 -14.16
CA SER A 225 0.87 8.10 -13.29
C SER A 225 0.80 9.56 -12.85
N CYS A 226 -0.43 10.13 -12.83
CA CYS A 226 -0.68 11.47 -12.32
C CYS A 226 -0.15 11.71 -10.90
N TYR A 227 -0.09 10.67 -10.06
CA TYR A 227 0.44 10.76 -8.70
C TYR A 227 1.88 11.23 -8.63
N TYR A 228 2.70 10.98 -9.66
CA TYR A 228 4.11 11.40 -9.59
C TYR A 228 4.23 12.92 -9.53
N CYS A 229 3.43 13.66 -10.31
CA CYS A 229 3.49 15.13 -10.40
C CYS A 229 2.42 15.85 -9.56
N HIS A 230 1.30 15.19 -9.26
CA HIS A 230 0.13 15.82 -8.60
C HIS A 230 -0.10 15.36 -7.15
N ASP A 231 0.69 14.41 -6.63
CA ASP A 231 0.70 14.12 -5.19
C ASP A 231 1.54 15.16 -4.44
N LEU A 232 0.86 16.21 -3.97
CA LEU A 232 1.47 17.34 -3.28
C LEU A 232 1.76 17.03 -1.79
N SER A 233 1.39 15.85 -1.29
CA SER A 233 1.65 15.47 0.11
C SER A 233 3.13 15.14 0.36
N LYS A 234 3.84 14.72 -0.69
CA LYS A 234 5.25 14.36 -0.61
C LYS A 234 6.15 15.58 -0.76
N LYS A 235 6.75 16.00 0.37
CA LYS A 235 7.61 17.20 0.45
C LYS A 235 8.99 17.04 -0.19
N LYS A 236 9.54 15.82 -0.26
CA LYS A 236 10.87 15.54 -0.82
C LYS A 236 10.73 14.73 -2.11
N ARG A 237 11.35 15.21 -3.18
CA ARG A 237 11.33 14.62 -4.53
C ARG A 237 12.72 14.77 -5.16
N GLY A 238 13.00 14.02 -6.22
CA GLY A 238 14.22 14.23 -7.02
C GLY A 238 14.26 15.65 -7.62
N SER A 239 15.43 16.13 -8.04
CA SER A 239 15.65 17.51 -8.51
C SER A 239 14.72 17.94 -9.65
N GLU A 240 14.64 17.14 -10.71
CA GLU A 240 13.74 17.37 -11.86
C GLU A 240 12.25 17.41 -11.45
N LEU A 241 11.81 16.40 -10.68
CA LEU A 241 10.40 16.30 -10.27
C LEU A 241 10.03 17.39 -9.26
N SER A 242 10.97 17.84 -8.42
CA SER A 242 10.75 18.95 -7.49
C SER A 242 10.38 20.23 -8.22
N GLN A 243 11.00 20.52 -9.37
CA GLN A 243 10.67 21.70 -10.18
C GLN A 243 9.25 21.59 -10.76
N ILE A 244 8.87 20.41 -11.25
CA ILE A 244 7.51 20.18 -11.77
C ILE A 244 6.47 20.26 -10.64
N VAL A 245 6.75 19.66 -9.48
CA VAL A 245 5.87 19.68 -8.30
C VAL A 245 5.73 21.10 -7.74
N LYS A 246 6.77 21.93 -7.81
CA LYS A 246 6.67 23.35 -7.48
C LYS A 246 5.64 24.04 -8.38
N VAL A 247 5.70 23.82 -9.69
CA VAL A 247 4.72 24.38 -10.64
C VAL A 247 3.30 23.89 -10.36
N THR A 248 3.10 22.60 -10.06
CA THR A 248 1.77 22.08 -9.71
C THR A 248 1.29 22.62 -8.36
N THR A 249 2.18 22.85 -7.40
CA THR A 249 1.86 23.45 -6.10
C THR A 249 1.42 24.91 -6.24
N GLU A 250 2.20 25.73 -6.95
CA GLU A 250 1.88 27.14 -7.23
C GLU A 250 0.56 27.31 -7.98
N LYS A 251 0.21 26.37 -8.85
CA LYS A 251 -1.06 26.35 -9.58
C LYS A 251 -2.20 25.66 -8.82
N GLY A 252 -1.95 25.15 -7.61
CA GLY A 252 -2.91 24.42 -6.79
C GLY A 252 -3.50 23.19 -7.50
N LEU A 253 -2.67 22.43 -8.22
CA LEU A 253 -3.05 21.27 -9.04
C LEU A 253 -2.80 19.96 -8.30
N SER A 254 -3.55 19.74 -7.21
CA SER A 254 -3.53 18.48 -6.48
C SER A 254 -4.09 17.32 -7.31
N TYR A 255 -3.73 16.09 -6.95
CA TYR A 255 -4.22 14.88 -7.62
C TYR A 255 -5.75 14.86 -7.69
N GLN A 256 -6.43 15.22 -6.60
CA GLN A 256 -7.89 15.28 -6.55
C GLN A 256 -8.43 16.26 -7.59
N LYS A 257 -7.92 17.50 -7.60
CA LYS A 257 -8.36 18.54 -8.54
C LYS A 257 -8.09 18.12 -9.98
N THR A 258 -6.87 17.68 -10.28
CA THR A 258 -6.46 17.26 -11.62
C THR A 258 -7.26 16.05 -12.11
N ALA A 259 -7.53 15.07 -11.25
CA ALA A 259 -8.34 13.90 -11.60
C ALA A 259 -9.79 14.30 -11.90
N HIS A 260 -10.41 15.15 -11.06
CA HIS A 260 -11.76 15.64 -11.30
C HIS A 260 -11.83 16.44 -12.61
N GLU A 261 -10.93 17.41 -12.81
CA GLU A 261 -10.87 18.20 -14.05
C GLU A 261 -10.70 17.31 -15.29
N ARG A 262 -9.73 16.39 -15.30
CA ARG A 262 -9.43 15.54 -16.46
C ARG A 262 -10.54 14.54 -16.75
N CYS A 263 -10.91 13.73 -15.74
CA CYS A 263 -11.83 12.61 -15.94
C CYS A 263 -13.24 13.12 -16.21
N LEU A 264 -13.75 14.05 -15.39
CA LEU A 264 -15.14 14.51 -15.53
C LEU A 264 -15.31 15.36 -16.78
N SER A 265 -14.35 16.20 -17.18
CA SER A 265 -14.48 16.95 -18.45
C SER A 265 -14.62 16.04 -19.66
N CYS A 266 -13.84 14.94 -19.71
CA CYS A 266 -13.97 13.94 -20.76
C CYS A 266 -15.32 13.20 -20.67
N HIS A 267 -15.74 12.79 -19.47
CA HIS A 267 -17.01 12.11 -19.27
C HIS A 267 -18.20 13.00 -19.66
N ILE A 268 -18.19 14.29 -19.32
CA ILE A 268 -19.24 15.26 -19.67
C ILE A 268 -19.30 15.43 -21.19
N LYS A 269 -18.15 15.58 -21.86
CA LYS A 269 -18.08 15.64 -23.32
C LYS A 269 -18.70 14.40 -23.96
N ILE A 270 -18.33 13.21 -23.48
CA ILE A 270 -18.87 11.95 -23.98
C ILE A 270 -20.37 11.84 -23.75
N ASN A 271 -20.88 12.20 -22.57
CA ASN A 271 -22.31 12.19 -22.28
C ASN A 271 -23.08 13.11 -23.24
N LYS A 272 -22.57 14.33 -23.47
CA LYS A 272 -23.13 15.27 -24.44
C LYS A 272 -23.17 14.68 -25.86
N GLU A 273 -22.05 14.11 -26.33
CA GLU A 273 -21.97 13.48 -27.64
C GLU A 273 -22.96 12.33 -27.79
N MET A 274 -23.11 11.48 -26.77
CA MET A 274 -24.04 10.34 -26.78
C MET A 274 -25.50 10.78 -26.84
N GLU A 275 -25.88 11.80 -26.08
CA GLU A 275 -27.25 12.31 -26.10
C GLU A 275 -27.59 12.93 -27.46
N ILE A 276 -26.68 13.74 -28.03
CA ILE A 276 -26.86 14.37 -29.34
C ILE A 276 -26.95 13.32 -30.46
N SER A 277 -26.06 12.33 -30.44
CA SER A 277 -26.00 11.28 -31.47
C SER A 277 -26.98 10.13 -31.25
N LYS A 278 -27.82 10.18 -30.20
CA LYS A 278 -28.79 9.14 -29.81
C LYS A 278 -28.18 7.72 -29.77
N ARG A 279 -26.90 7.61 -29.41
CA ARG A 279 -26.19 6.31 -29.32
C ARG A 279 -26.66 5.53 -28.10
N LYS A 280 -27.65 4.66 -28.30
CA LYS A 280 -28.24 3.82 -27.24
C LYS A 280 -27.38 2.61 -26.87
N ASP A 281 -26.46 2.21 -27.75
CA ASP A 281 -25.68 0.97 -27.61
C ASP A 281 -24.44 1.15 -26.71
N GLU A 282 -24.08 2.39 -26.38
CA GLU A 282 -22.97 2.72 -25.52
C GLU A 282 -23.44 3.07 -24.10
N LYS A 283 -22.68 2.64 -23.08
CA LYS A 283 -22.95 3.04 -21.69
C LYS A 283 -22.25 4.35 -21.35
N ALA A 284 -23.03 5.34 -20.96
CA ALA A 284 -22.56 6.64 -20.52
C ALA A 284 -21.54 6.52 -19.36
N PRO A 285 -20.43 7.27 -19.40
CA PRO A 285 -19.46 7.28 -18.31
C PRO A 285 -20.02 8.04 -17.09
N PRO A 286 -19.63 7.66 -15.87
CA PRO A 286 -20.22 8.21 -14.65
C PRO A 286 -19.82 9.67 -14.40
N LEU A 287 -20.80 10.47 -13.97
CA LEU A 287 -20.61 11.85 -13.53
C LEU A 287 -20.81 12.03 -12.01
N GLU A 288 -21.54 11.12 -11.37
CA GLU A 288 -21.82 11.13 -9.94
C GLU A 288 -20.64 10.61 -9.10
N CYS A 289 -20.44 11.21 -7.93
CA CYS A 289 -19.38 10.89 -6.98
C CYS A 289 -19.40 9.41 -6.59
N GLY A 290 -20.54 8.88 -6.15
CA GLY A 290 -20.69 7.50 -5.66
C GLY A 290 -20.51 6.44 -6.75
N LYS A 291 -20.69 6.80 -8.03
CA LYS A 291 -20.40 5.91 -9.17
C LYS A 291 -18.90 5.81 -9.45
N CYS A 292 -18.12 6.82 -9.10
CA CYS A 292 -16.66 6.81 -9.19
C CYS A 292 -16.01 6.27 -7.91
N HIS A 293 -16.42 6.80 -6.76
CA HIS A 293 -15.94 6.52 -5.40
C HIS A 293 -16.70 5.36 -4.75
N THR A 294 -16.67 4.20 -5.41
CA THR A 294 -17.51 3.04 -5.03
C THR A 294 -17.04 2.31 -3.77
N GLY A 295 -15.78 2.48 -3.38
CA GLY A 295 -15.13 1.68 -2.33
C GLY A 295 -14.97 0.19 -2.69
N LYS A 296 -15.21 -0.18 -3.95
CA LYS A 296 -15.00 -1.54 -4.46
C LYS A 296 -13.67 -1.60 -5.21
N TYR A 297 -12.76 -2.44 -4.71
CA TYR A 297 -11.41 -2.56 -5.24
C TYR A 297 -11.15 -3.99 -5.73
N ARG A 298 -10.50 -4.12 -6.88
CA ARG A 298 -10.10 -5.42 -7.41
C ARG A 298 -8.91 -5.98 -6.65
N THR A 299 -8.87 -7.29 -6.47
CA THR A 299 -7.71 -8.02 -5.99
C THR A 299 -6.72 -8.26 -7.14
N ILE A 300 -5.51 -8.71 -6.83
CA ILE A 300 -4.53 -9.10 -7.86
C ILE A 300 -5.06 -10.26 -8.72
N LYS A 301 -5.79 -11.20 -8.11
CA LYS A 301 -6.41 -12.33 -8.80
C LYS A 301 -7.44 -11.88 -9.84
N ASP A 302 -8.24 -10.86 -9.52
CA ASP A 302 -9.20 -10.28 -10.47
C ASP A 302 -8.53 -9.62 -11.69
N LEU A 303 -7.23 -9.31 -11.59
CA LEU A 303 -6.43 -8.67 -12.62
C LEU A 303 -5.52 -9.64 -13.39
N GLU A 304 -5.60 -10.94 -13.12
CA GLU A 304 -4.69 -11.96 -13.67
C GLU A 304 -4.76 -12.02 -15.20
N LYS A 305 -5.97 -11.97 -15.76
CA LYS A 305 -6.22 -12.05 -17.22
C LYS A 305 -6.23 -10.69 -17.93
N VAL A 306 -5.94 -9.61 -17.20
CA VAL A 306 -6.03 -8.25 -17.74
C VAL A 306 -4.71 -7.90 -18.41
N PRO A 307 -4.72 -7.50 -19.70
CA PRO A 307 -3.51 -7.02 -20.37
C PRO A 307 -2.86 -5.88 -19.61
N ARG A 308 -1.53 -5.90 -19.53
CA ARG A 308 -0.75 -4.84 -18.88
C ARG A 308 -0.45 -3.72 -19.89
N PRO A 309 -0.44 -2.45 -19.48
CA PRO A 309 -0.11 -1.35 -20.37
C PRO A 309 1.28 -1.54 -20.98
N ASP A 310 1.37 -1.44 -22.30
CA ASP A 310 2.65 -1.51 -23.00
C ASP A 310 3.23 -0.10 -23.20
N ARG A 311 4.38 0.12 -22.59
CA ARG A 311 5.22 1.33 -22.70
C ARG A 311 6.62 0.94 -23.19
N LYS A 312 6.72 -0.15 -23.97
CA LYS A 312 7.98 -0.75 -24.43
C LYS A 312 8.90 -1.17 -23.28
N GLN A 313 8.33 -1.49 -22.11
CA GLN A 313 9.09 -2.05 -21.00
C GLN A 313 9.68 -3.40 -21.39
N LYS A 314 10.90 -3.69 -20.91
CA LYS A 314 11.54 -4.99 -21.19
C LYS A 314 10.94 -6.06 -20.30
N GLU A 315 10.60 -7.20 -20.90
CA GLU A 315 10.06 -8.36 -20.18
C GLU A 315 11.03 -8.93 -19.14
N THR A 316 12.33 -8.88 -19.45
CA THR A 316 13.43 -9.21 -18.54
C THR A 316 14.45 -8.07 -18.52
N VAL A 317 14.86 -7.67 -17.32
CA VAL A 317 15.82 -6.60 -17.09
C VAL A 317 17.05 -7.19 -16.42
N PHE A 318 18.23 -7.01 -17.01
CA PHE A 318 19.48 -7.33 -16.34
C PHE A 318 19.96 -6.13 -15.53
N ILE A 319 19.82 -6.22 -14.21
CA ILE A 319 20.27 -5.21 -13.26
C ILE A 319 21.77 -5.42 -13.03
N ASN A 320 22.56 -4.53 -13.62
CA ASN A 320 24.00 -4.47 -13.41
C ASN A 320 24.39 -3.10 -12.85
N VAL A 321 25.18 -3.10 -11.78
CA VAL A 321 25.62 -1.90 -11.08
C VAL A 321 27.12 -1.79 -11.25
N LYS A 322 27.59 -0.66 -11.80
CA LYS A 322 29.03 -0.39 -11.98
C LYS A 322 29.72 -0.41 -10.61
N ASN A 323 30.90 -1.01 -10.52
CA ASN A 323 31.69 -1.15 -9.29
C ASN A 323 31.05 -2.00 -8.17
N ALA A 324 29.95 -2.71 -8.45
CA ALA A 324 29.38 -3.62 -7.47
C ALA A 324 30.26 -4.85 -7.24
N LYS A 325 30.28 -5.35 -6.00
CA LYS A 325 30.99 -6.58 -5.61
C LYS A 325 30.19 -7.86 -5.88
N MET A 326 28.90 -7.74 -6.16
CA MET A 326 28.00 -8.85 -6.46
C MET A 326 27.77 -8.98 -7.96
N LYS A 327 27.51 -10.21 -8.42
CA LYS A 327 27.13 -10.46 -9.82
C LYS A 327 25.81 -9.77 -10.16
N GLY A 328 25.61 -9.46 -11.46
CA GLY A 328 24.35 -8.88 -11.94
C GLY A 328 23.13 -9.79 -11.71
N VAL A 329 21.96 -9.18 -11.68
CA VAL A 329 20.68 -9.84 -11.36
C VAL A 329 19.75 -9.80 -12.58
N ALA A 330 19.32 -10.96 -13.07
CA ALA A 330 18.22 -11.03 -14.02
C ALA A 330 16.89 -10.85 -13.28
N PHE A 331 16.10 -9.85 -13.68
CA PHE A 331 14.81 -9.53 -13.10
C PHE A 331 13.69 -9.77 -14.12
N SER A 332 12.74 -10.65 -13.78
CA SER A 332 11.58 -10.90 -14.64
C SER A 332 10.51 -9.82 -14.45
N HIS A 333 10.62 -8.73 -15.18
CA HIS A 333 9.66 -7.62 -15.11
C HIS A 333 8.24 -8.09 -15.45
N LYS A 334 8.11 -8.88 -16.52
CA LYS A 334 6.83 -9.47 -16.98
C LYS A 334 6.03 -10.08 -15.85
N ASN A 335 6.66 -11.02 -15.13
CA ASN A 335 5.98 -11.75 -14.05
C ASN A 335 5.60 -10.80 -12.91
N HIS A 336 6.43 -9.80 -12.58
CA HIS A 336 6.15 -8.84 -11.50
C HIS A 336 5.00 -7.89 -11.83
N GLU A 337 4.76 -7.57 -13.10
CA GLU A 337 3.60 -6.77 -13.51
C GLU A 337 2.27 -7.43 -13.12
N TYR A 338 2.22 -8.77 -13.03
CA TYR A 338 1.01 -9.51 -12.65
C TYR A 338 0.80 -9.64 -11.14
N TYR A 339 1.80 -9.30 -10.31
CA TYR A 339 1.69 -9.37 -8.85
C TYR A 339 1.26 -8.05 -8.20
N HIS A 340 0.98 -7.03 -9.00
CA HIS A 340 0.62 -5.69 -8.52
C HIS A 340 -0.56 -5.11 -9.31
N LYS A 341 -1.24 -4.11 -8.75
CA LYS A 341 -2.37 -3.43 -9.40
C LYS A 341 -1.94 -2.23 -10.26
N THR A 342 -0.74 -1.71 -10.02
CA THR A 342 -0.18 -0.51 -10.66
C THR A 342 1.35 -0.60 -10.70
N CYS A 343 1.98 0.08 -11.65
CA CYS A 343 3.44 0.21 -11.73
C CYS A 343 4.03 0.97 -10.54
N ARG A 344 3.24 1.85 -9.89
CA ARG A 344 3.65 2.68 -8.73
C ARG A 344 4.10 1.87 -7.52
N LYS A 345 3.77 0.57 -7.47
CA LYS A 345 4.16 -0.28 -6.36
C LYS A 345 5.68 -0.42 -6.25
N CYS A 346 6.40 -0.43 -7.38
CA CYS A 346 7.86 -0.42 -7.40
C CYS A 346 8.39 0.96 -7.82
N HIS A 347 7.84 1.51 -8.90
CA HIS A 347 8.17 2.83 -9.39
C HIS A 347 7.48 3.92 -8.56
N HIS A 348 7.94 4.14 -7.33
CA HIS A 348 7.26 4.99 -6.36
C HIS A 348 7.36 6.50 -6.63
N GLU A 349 8.20 6.88 -7.60
CA GLU A 349 8.51 8.28 -7.94
C GLU A 349 8.38 8.56 -9.44
N ARG A 350 8.94 7.71 -10.31
CA ARG A 350 8.93 7.79 -11.78
C ARG A 350 9.02 6.40 -12.41
N LEU A 351 8.56 6.22 -13.64
CA LEU A 351 8.81 5.00 -14.45
C LEU A 351 10.22 5.04 -15.06
N LYS A 352 11.23 5.19 -14.20
CA LYS A 352 12.66 5.25 -14.50
C LYS A 352 13.40 4.12 -13.77
N ALA A 353 14.62 3.81 -14.19
CA ALA A 353 15.39 2.75 -13.56
C ALA A 353 15.83 3.15 -12.14
N CYS A 354 15.84 2.21 -11.18
CA CYS A 354 16.21 2.50 -9.79
C CYS A 354 17.60 3.17 -9.68
N LYS A 355 18.55 2.72 -10.50
CA LYS A 355 19.94 3.23 -10.54
C LYS A 355 20.07 4.70 -10.98
N GLU A 356 19.00 5.31 -11.47
CA GLU A 356 19.01 6.74 -11.79
C GLU A 356 19.08 7.59 -10.52
N CYS A 357 18.34 7.20 -9.48
CA CYS A 357 18.34 7.89 -8.18
C CYS A 357 19.10 7.13 -7.08
N HIS A 358 19.15 5.80 -7.13
CA HIS A 358 19.80 4.96 -6.13
C HIS A 358 21.18 4.54 -6.64
N LYS A 359 22.23 5.29 -6.26
CA LYS A 359 23.63 4.95 -6.54
C LYS A 359 24.21 4.07 -5.42
N LEU A 360 25.42 3.54 -5.61
CA LEU A 360 26.09 2.71 -4.60
C LEU A 360 26.31 3.43 -3.27
N GLU A 361 26.70 4.70 -3.31
CA GLU A 361 26.90 5.53 -2.11
C GLU A 361 25.60 6.24 -1.67
N GLY A 362 24.57 6.22 -2.51
CA GLY A 362 23.40 7.08 -2.37
C GLY A 362 23.69 8.50 -2.86
N VAL A 363 22.64 9.19 -3.29
CA VAL A 363 22.70 10.60 -3.72
C VAL A 363 21.46 11.34 -3.23
N ALA A 364 21.50 12.67 -3.23
CA ALA A 364 20.41 13.51 -2.76
C ALA A 364 19.08 13.22 -3.50
N GLU A 365 19.12 12.96 -4.80
CA GLU A 365 17.94 12.65 -5.62
C GLU A 365 17.22 11.36 -5.18
N GLY A 366 17.97 10.39 -4.65
CA GLY A 366 17.45 9.15 -4.07
C GLY A 366 17.12 9.26 -2.59
N GLY A 367 17.16 10.46 -2.01
CA GLY A 367 17.00 10.68 -0.57
C GLY A 367 18.09 10.01 0.25
N TRP A 368 19.31 9.89 -0.31
CA TRP A 368 20.44 9.16 0.27
C TRP A 368 20.22 7.66 0.48
N VAL A 369 19.14 7.10 -0.08
CA VAL A 369 18.94 5.65 -0.12
C VAL A 369 19.83 5.07 -1.20
N ASN A 370 20.84 4.30 -0.80
CA ASN A 370 21.72 3.61 -1.73
C ASN A 370 21.02 2.43 -2.44
N ILE A 371 21.63 1.91 -3.50
CA ILE A 371 21.08 0.83 -4.32
C ILE A 371 20.93 -0.49 -3.56
N VAL A 372 21.75 -0.73 -2.52
CA VAL A 372 21.65 -1.93 -1.68
C VAL A 372 20.35 -1.86 -0.88
N ASP A 373 20.05 -0.72 -0.25
CA ASP A 373 18.83 -0.52 0.52
C ASP A 373 17.59 -0.48 -0.36
N ALA A 374 17.68 0.14 -1.55
CA ALA A 374 16.59 0.15 -2.51
C ALA A 374 16.12 -1.28 -2.89
N TYR A 375 17.04 -2.25 -2.94
CA TYR A 375 16.71 -3.65 -3.27
C TYR A 375 16.56 -4.58 -2.05
N HIS A 376 17.17 -4.28 -0.91
CA HIS A 376 17.27 -5.24 0.20
C HIS A 376 16.68 -4.77 1.53
N ALA A 377 16.13 -3.56 1.65
CA ALA A 377 15.52 -3.10 2.90
C ALA A 377 14.39 -4.03 3.36
N SER A 378 14.60 -4.79 4.44
CA SER A 378 13.75 -5.92 4.85
C SER A 378 12.29 -5.59 5.16
N PHE A 379 11.98 -4.31 5.39
CA PHE A 379 10.64 -3.81 5.70
C PHE A 379 10.08 -2.87 4.63
N SER A 380 10.83 -2.63 3.55
CA SER A 380 10.36 -1.79 2.44
C SER A 380 9.62 -2.63 1.41
N ASP A 381 8.34 -2.33 1.22
CA ASP A 381 7.49 -2.89 0.18
C ASP A 381 7.95 -2.54 -1.26
N HIS A 382 8.92 -1.62 -1.41
CA HIS A 382 9.53 -1.26 -2.70
C HIS A 382 10.78 -2.09 -3.03
N SER A 383 11.34 -2.78 -2.03
CA SER A 383 12.54 -3.58 -2.18
C SER A 383 12.21 -5.04 -2.52
N CYS A 384 13.14 -5.75 -3.15
CA CYS A 384 13.01 -7.17 -3.45
C CYS A 384 12.85 -7.97 -2.14
N ALA A 385 13.77 -7.76 -1.18
CA ALA A 385 13.76 -8.49 0.08
C ALA A 385 12.50 -8.20 0.92
N GLY A 386 12.13 -6.92 1.06
CA GLY A 386 10.98 -6.51 1.88
C GLY A 386 9.65 -6.97 1.30
N CYS A 387 9.43 -6.82 -0.01
CA CYS A 387 8.21 -7.34 -0.64
C CYS A 387 8.12 -8.87 -0.52
N HIS A 388 9.22 -9.59 -0.71
CA HIS A 388 9.25 -11.05 -0.51
C HIS A 388 9.05 -11.44 0.96
N ASN A 389 9.60 -10.68 1.92
CA ASN A 389 9.36 -10.88 3.34
C ASN A 389 7.88 -10.79 3.69
N LYS A 390 7.18 -9.78 3.16
CA LYS A 390 5.73 -9.66 3.33
C LYS A 390 4.97 -10.85 2.74
N LYS A 391 5.39 -11.37 1.58
CA LYS A 391 4.80 -12.58 0.98
C LYS A 391 5.01 -13.84 1.82
N LYS A 392 6.14 -13.95 2.51
CA LYS A 392 6.41 -15.06 3.44
C LYS A 392 5.50 -15.07 4.68
N LEU A 393 4.84 -13.95 5.00
CA LEU A 393 3.87 -13.87 6.11
C LEU A 393 2.46 -14.31 5.73
N GLU A 394 2.20 -14.62 4.45
CA GLU A 394 0.92 -15.18 4.04
C GLU A 394 0.73 -16.59 4.64
N LYS A 395 -0.51 -16.97 4.97
CA LYS A 395 -0.84 -18.19 5.72
C LYS A 395 -0.15 -19.46 5.21
N ASN A 396 -0.01 -19.63 3.90
CA ASN A 396 0.59 -20.82 3.31
C ASN A 396 2.11 -20.90 3.52
N CYS A 397 2.75 -19.77 3.83
CA CYS A 397 4.21 -19.63 3.97
C CYS A 397 4.62 -19.40 5.44
N ALA A 398 3.73 -18.76 6.21
CA ALA A 398 3.99 -18.28 7.56
C ALA A 398 4.27 -19.41 8.57
N GLY A 399 3.78 -20.63 8.30
CA GLY A 399 4.01 -21.81 9.14
C GLY A 399 5.48 -22.11 9.39
N CYS A 400 6.36 -21.85 8.42
CA CYS A 400 7.81 -21.93 8.61
C CYS A 400 8.41 -20.53 8.78
N HIS A 401 8.05 -19.58 7.92
CA HIS A 401 8.78 -18.32 7.82
C HIS A 401 8.57 -17.33 8.97
N LYS A 402 7.60 -17.52 9.87
CA LYS A 402 7.54 -16.74 11.12
C LYS A 402 8.61 -17.14 12.14
N PHE A 403 9.10 -18.38 12.07
CA PHE A 403 10.12 -18.91 12.99
C PHE A 403 11.53 -18.76 12.44
N ILE A 404 11.65 -18.40 11.16
CA ILE A 404 12.92 -18.16 10.50
C ILE A 404 13.18 -16.65 10.54
N PRO A 405 14.35 -16.20 11.06
CA PRO A 405 14.73 -14.80 11.00
C PRO A 405 14.61 -14.23 9.58
N LEU A 406 14.18 -12.97 9.49
CA LEU A 406 14.15 -12.29 8.19
C LEU A 406 15.57 -12.20 7.63
N ILE A 407 15.66 -12.30 6.30
CA ILE A 407 16.91 -11.99 5.62
C ILE A 407 17.10 -10.48 5.77
N ASP A 408 18.06 -10.11 6.58
CA ASP A 408 18.54 -8.75 6.73
C ASP A 408 20.03 -8.75 6.37
N VAL A 409 20.33 -8.14 5.23
CA VAL A 409 21.69 -8.04 4.71
C VAL A 409 22.60 -7.20 5.61
N LYS A 410 22.02 -6.37 6.51
CA LYS A 410 22.75 -5.55 7.48
C LYS A 410 23.00 -6.27 8.81
N ALA A 411 22.14 -7.21 9.19
CA ALA A 411 22.17 -7.86 10.52
C ALA A 411 23.16 -9.04 10.67
N LYS A 412 24.09 -9.21 9.72
CA LYS A 412 25.19 -10.22 9.65
C LYS A 412 24.82 -11.59 9.06
N GLU A 413 25.75 -12.06 8.20
CA GLU A 413 25.87 -13.37 7.54
C GLU A 413 24.60 -14.01 6.96
N PRO A 414 23.92 -13.36 6.00
CA PRO A 414 22.98 -14.09 5.16
C PRO A 414 23.71 -15.26 4.48
N ARG A 415 23.10 -16.44 4.49
CA ARG A 415 23.59 -17.62 3.79
C ARG A 415 23.91 -17.29 2.33
N LYS A 416 25.14 -17.61 1.88
CA LYS A 416 25.63 -17.27 0.53
C LYS A 416 24.69 -17.79 -0.56
N GLU A 417 24.09 -18.95 -0.31
CA GLU A 417 23.15 -19.65 -1.20
C GLU A 417 21.91 -18.79 -1.51
N VAL A 418 21.47 -17.95 -0.57
CA VAL A 418 20.33 -17.04 -0.78
C VAL A 418 20.71 -15.91 -1.71
N CYS A 419 21.94 -15.40 -1.59
CA CYS A 419 22.46 -14.34 -2.45
C CYS A 419 22.56 -14.82 -3.91
N ASP A 420 23.02 -16.06 -4.10
CA ASP A 420 23.18 -16.69 -5.41
C ASP A 420 21.84 -16.95 -6.14
N ARG A 421 20.70 -16.87 -5.44
CA ARG A 421 19.39 -16.94 -6.10
C ARG A 421 19.15 -15.73 -7.01
N CYS A 422 19.62 -14.55 -6.62
CA CYS A 422 19.47 -13.35 -7.44
C CYS A 422 20.77 -12.99 -8.18
N HIS A 423 21.91 -13.03 -7.48
CA HIS A 423 23.21 -12.64 -8.00
C HIS A 423 23.88 -13.76 -8.81
N THR A 424 23.23 -14.16 -9.91
CA THR A 424 23.71 -15.25 -10.76
C THR A 424 24.71 -14.80 -11.82
N GLY A 425 24.66 -13.52 -12.23
CA GLY A 425 25.38 -13.00 -13.39
C GLY A 425 24.79 -13.41 -14.75
N LYS A 426 23.77 -14.27 -14.76
CA LYS A 426 23.06 -14.67 -15.98
C LYS A 426 22.03 -13.61 -16.35
N LYS A 427 21.76 -13.44 -17.64
CA LYS A 427 20.77 -12.47 -18.16
C LYS A 427 19.33 -12.98 -18.15
N GLU A 428 19.14 -14.28 -17.93
CA GLU A 428 17.84 -14.94 -17.97
C GLU A 428 17.40 -15.42 -16.60
N VAL A 429 16.08 -15.43 -16.38
CA VAL A 429 15.46 -15.97 -15.17
C VAL A 429 14.95 -17.38 -15.47
N ILE A 430 15.67 -18.39 -14.97
CA ILE A 430 15.28 -19.79 -15.11
C ILE A 430 14.55 -20.22 -13.83
N LEU A 431 13.30 -20.63 -13.99
CA LEU A 431 12.50 -21.15 -12.87
C LEU A 431 12.88 -22.62 -12.61
N PRO A 432 13.23 -23.01 -11.37
CA PRO A 432 13.57 -24.39 -11.07
C PRO A 432 12.42 -25.37 -11.37
N LYS A 433 12.81 -26.64 -11.60
CA LYS A 433 11.85 -27.75 -11.68
C LYS A 433 11.07 -27.85 -10.35
N PRO A 434 9.79 -28.24 -10.38
CA PRO A 434 9.03 -28.47 -9.14
C PRO A 434 9.74 -29.46 -8.23
N LEU A 435 9.66 -29.22 -6.92
CA LEU A 435 10.14 -30.15 -5.91
C LEU A 435 9.29 -31.43 -5.94
N THR A 436 9.94 -32.57 -5.69
CA THR A 436 9.28 -33.88 -5.61
C THR A 436 9.71 -34.59 -4.34
N THR A 437 8.80 -35.36 -3.74
CA THR A 437 9.09 -36.21 -2.59
C THR A 437 9.34 -37.66 -3.00
N VAL A 438 9.13 -38.04 -4.27
CA VAL A 438 9.22 -39.43 -4.76
C VAL A 438 10.56 -40.09 -4.42
N ASN A 439 11.65 -39.33 -4.43
CA ASN A 439 13.01 -39.85 -4.22
C ASN A 439 13.43 -39.93 -2.74
N LEU A 440 12.52 -39.66 -1.80
CA LEU A 440 12.80 -39.79 -0.37
C LEU A 440 12.72 -41.25 0.06
N ASP A 441 13.81 -41.79 0.57
CA ASP A 441 13.93 -43.13 1.15
C ASP A 441 12.93 -43.31 2.32
N PRO A 442 11.95 -44.23 2.23
CA PRO A 442 10.97 -44.48 3.28
C PRO A 442 11.56 -44.96 4.61
N GLU A 443 12.74 -45.60 4.58
CA GLU A 443 13.42 -46.08 5.79
C GLU A 443 14.06 -44.92 6.56
N VAL A 444 14.56 -43.92 5.84
CA VAL A 444 15.16 -42.70 6.39
C VAL A 444 14.09 -41.70 6.79
N VAL A 445 13.18 -41.39 5.86
CA VAL A 445 12.09 -40.43 6.06
C VAL A 445 10.79 -41.18 6.34
N LYS A 446 10.63 -41.57 7.61
CA LYS A 446 9.48 -42.33 8.07
C LYS A 446 8.16 -41.63 7.77
N LYS A 447 7.16 -42.42 7.38
CA LYS A 447 5.79 -41.97 7.10
C LYS A 447 5.16 -41.30 8.32
N ASP A 448 5.23 -41.98 9.45
CA ASP A 448 4.68 -41.57 10.74
C ASP A 448 5.78 -41.69 11.80
N ILE A 449 5.83 -40.72 12.72
CA ILE A 449 6.82 -40.66 13.81
C ILE A 449 6.06 -40.61 15.14
N LYS A 450 6.48 -41.42 16.11
CA LYS A 450 6.01 -41.32 17.49
C LYS A 450 7.01 -40.56 18.34
N ILE A 451 6.60 -39.41 18.88
CA ILE A 451 7.46 -38.57 19.74
C ILE A 451 7.30 -39.04 21.20
N LYS A 452 8.18 -39.96 21.63
CA LYS A 452 8.12 -40.58 22.97
C LYS A 452 9.05 -39.99 24.04
N VAL A 453 10.00 -39.14 23.66
CA VAL A 453 11.08 -38.63 24.55
C VAL A 453 10.56 -37.84 25.77
N LEU A 454 9.36 -37.27 25.67
CA LEU A 454 8.69 -36.51 26.72
C LEU A 454 7.46 -37.23 27.30
N GLU A 455 7.30 -38.53 27.04
CA GLU A 455 6.16 -39.30 27.53
C GLU A 455 6.15 -39.31 29.08
N LYS A 456 5.12 -38.70 29.66
CA LYS A 456 4.89 -38.63 31.12
C LYS A 456 3.40 -38.70 31.43
N GLU A 457 2.69 -37.57 31.29
CA GLU A 457 1.24 -37.43 31.56
C GLU A 457 0.37 -37.80 30.37
N PHE A 458 0.93 -37.73 29.16
CA PHE A 458 0.29 -38.07 27.90
C PHE A 458 1.04 -39.24 27.24
N GLU A 459 0.34 -39.99 26.40
CA GLU A 459 0.91 -40.95 25.46
C GLU A 459 1.81 -40.25 24.43
N PRO A 460 2.72 -40.97 23.73
CA PRO A 460 3.53 -40.39 22.65
C PRO A 460 2.67 -39.70 21.59
N ALA A 461 3.10 -38.52 21.14
CA ALA A 461 2.39 -37.81 20.08
C ALA A 461 2.58 -38.52 18.72
N ASP A 462 1.49 -38.77 18.02
CA ASP A 462 1.51 -39.32 16.66
C ASP A 462 1.71 -38.18 15.65
N PHE A 463 2.83 -38.21 14.93
CA PHE A 463 3.20 -37.16 13.97
C PHE A 463 3.18 -37.69 12.52
N PRO A 464 2.21 -37.26 11.68
CA PRO A 464 2.07 -37.73 10.30
C PRO A 464 3.08 -37.02 9.38
N HIS A 465 4.35 -37.35 9.57
CA HIS A 465 5.50 -36.66 9.01
C HIS A 465 5.42 -36.52 7.48
N ARG A 466 5.23 -37.63 6.76
CA ARG A 466 5.27 -37.61 5.29
C ARG A 466 4.10 -36.82 4.68
N LYS A 467 2.92 -36.95 5.27
CA LYS A 467 1.72 -36.20 4.84
C LYS A 467 1.92 -34.69 4.95
N ILE A 468 2.63 -34.24 5.99
CA ILE A 468 2.96 -32.82 6.18
C ILE A 468 3.98 -32.36 5.13
N ILE A 469 5.05 -33.14 4.89
CA ILE A 469 6.05 -32.82 3.85
C ILE A 469 5.38 -32.68 2.48
N ASP A 470 4.57 -33.66 2.06
CA ASP A 470 3.91 -33.64 0.75
C ASP A 470 3.00 -32.41 0.60
N LYS A 471 2.31 -32.02 1.68
CA LYS A 471 1.47 -30.81 1.68
C LYS A 471 2.29 -29.52 1.55
N LEU A 472 3.41 -29.41 2.26
CA LEU A 472 4.30 -28.25 2.20
C LEU A 472 5.01 -28.14 0.83
N VAL A 473 5.42 -29.27 0.25
CA VAL A 473 5.97 -29.33 -1.11
C VAL A 473 4.96 -28.84 -2.14
N LYS A 474 3.71 -29.28 -2.05
CA LYS A 474 2.63 -28.78 -2.92
C LYS A 474 2.48 -27.26 -2.79
N ILE A 475 2.38 -26.75 -1.57
CA ILE A 475 2.26 -25.31 -1.30
C ILE A 475 3.44 -24.53 -1.89
N SER A 476 4.66 -25.05 -1.75
CA SER A 476 5.87 -24.42 -2.30
C SER A 476 5.87 -24.40 -3.83
N ASN A 477 5.43 -25.49 -4.47
CA ASN A 477 5.36 -25.59 -5.93
C ASN A 477 4.27 -24.70 -6.55
N ASP A 478 3.17 -24.48 -5.84
CA ASP A 478 2.07 -23.60 -6.27
C ASP A 478 2.47 -22.10 -6.30
N SER A 479 3.59 -21.73 -5.68
CA SER A 479 4.12 -20.36 -5.66
C SER A 479 5.40 -20.25 -6.50
N LYS A 480 5.40 -19.40 -7.53
CA LYS A 480 6.61 -19.11 -8.33
C LYS A 480 7.75 -18.56 -7.46
N LEU A 481 7.43 -17.71 -6.48
CA LEU A 481 8.41 -17.17 -5.54
C LEU A 481 9.02 -18.29 -4.70
N ALA A 482 8.19 -19.12 -4.07
CA ALA A 482 8.68 -20.21 -3.24
C ALA A 482 9.48 -21.22 -4.06
N ARG A 483 8.98 -21.66 -5.23
CA ARG A 483 9.73 -22.55 -6.14
C ARG A 483 11.06 -21.96 -6.61
N TYR A 484 11.15 -20.64 -6.78
CA TYR A 484 12.40 -20.00 -7.14
C TYR A 484 13.41 -20.00 -5.99
N PHE A 485 12.99 -19.82 -4.73
CA PHE A 485 13.92 -19.79 -3.59
C PHE A 485 14.15 -21.16 -2.92
N HIS A 486 13.19 -22.08 -3.03
CA HIS A 486 13.26 -23.47 -2.55
C HIS A 486 13.61 -24.39 -3.73
N ASN A 487 14.83 -24.25 -4.26
CA ASN A 487 15.29 -25.04 -5.41
C ASN A 487 15.78 -26.45 -5.02
N ASP A 488 15.77 -26.79 -3.73
CA ASP A 488 16.14 -28.09 -3.19
C ASP A 488 15.16 -28.43 -2.06
N LEU A 489 14.73 -29.71 -1.99
CA LEU A 489 13.81 -30.19 -0.97
C LEU A 489 14.38 -30.01 0.45
N ARG A 490 15.70 -30.08 0.60
CA ARG A 490 16.39 -29.88 1.89
C ARG A 490 16.08 -28.53 2.52
N ILE A 491 15.83 -27.49 1.71
CA ILE A 491 15.45 -26.15 2.18
C ILE A 491 14.10 -26.18 2.90
N LEU A 492 13.13 -26.97 2.40
CA LEU A 492 11.85 -27.14 3.09
C LEU A 492 12.01 -27.91 4.40
N CYS A 493 12.85 -28.95 4.42
CA CYS A 493 13.14 -29.70 5.64
C CYS A 493 13.74 -28.81 6.74
N GLU A 494 14.55 -27.81 6.37
CA GLU A 494 15.13 -26.84 7.30
C GLU A 494 14.11 -25.89 7.94
N GLY A 495 12.88 -25.82 7.41
CA GLY A 495 11.78 -25.10 8.05
C GLY A 495 11.43 -25.64 9.43
N CYS A 496 11.63 -26.96 9.65
CA CYS A 496 11.50 -27.59 10.96
C CYS A 496 12.86 -28.01 11.53
N HIS A 497 13.72 -28.62 10.72
CA HIS A 497 15.08 -29.04 11.07
C HIS A 497 16.07 -27.89 10.90
N HIS A 498 15.86 -26.83 11.68
CA HIS A 498 16.60 -25.57 11.56
C HIS A 498 18.01 -25.62 12.19
N GLN A 499 18.84 -24.62 11.86
CA GLN A 499 20.19 -24.42 12.40
C GLN A 499 21.16 -25.62 12.22
N ARG A 500 20.86 -26.54 11.28
CA ARG A 500 21.75 -27.64 10.91
C ARG A 500 22.74 -27.25 9.82
N LYS A 501 23.89 -27.93 9.77
CA LYS A 501 24.82 -27.95 8.64
C LYS A 501 24.62 -29.25 7.88
N SER A 502 23.97 -29.19 6.72
CA SER A 502 23.67 -30.39 5.92
C SER A 502 24.92 -31.16 5.47
N SER A 503 26.07 -30.48 5.30
CA SER A 503 27.37 -31.11 5.03
C SER A 503 27.94 -31.91 6.21
N ALA A 504 27.39 -31.73 7.41
CA ALA A 504 27.82 -32.44 8.61
C ALA A 504 26.90 -33.65 8.93
N GLU A 505 25.89 -33.94 8.10
CA GLU A 505 25.04 -35.12 8.28
C GLU A 505 25.78 -36.39 7.85
N VAL A 506 25.73 -37.42 8.70
CA VAL A 506 26.37 -38.73 8.43
C VAL A 506 25.72 -39.42 7.24
N LYS A 507 24.40 -39.33 7.12
CA LYS A 507 23.63 -39.83 5.97
C LYS A 507 22.72 -38.70 5.47
N LYS A 508 22.55 -38.63 4.15
CA LYS A 508 21.63 -37.67 3.53
C LYS A 508 20.22 -37.81 4.12
N ASP A 509 19.57 -36.67 4.35
CA ASP A 509 18.19 -36.57 4.84
C ASP A 509 18.01 -37.15 6.27
N THR A 510 19.08 -37.23 7.06
CA THR A 510 19.06 -37.61 8.49
C THR A 510 19.38 -36.42 9.41
N PRO A 511 18.45 -35.46 9.57
CA PRO A 511 18.67 -34.33 10.48
C PRO A 511 18.89 -34.79 11.93
N PRO A 512 19.63 -34.03 12.75
CA PRO A 512 19.74 -34.30 14.17
C PRO A 512 18.37 -34.20 14.85
N SER A 513 18.18 -35.02 15.89
CA SER A 513 16.98 -34.94 16.74
C SER A 513 16.94 -33.61 17.49
N CYS A 514 15.73 -33.10 17.75
CA CYS A 514 15.53 -31.87 18.51
C CYS A 514 16.25 -31.90 19.86
N GLN A 515 16.28 -33.06 20.52
CA GLN A 515 16.91 -33.27 21.83
C GLN A 515 18.42 -33.04 21.85
N ASN A 516 19.09 -33.17 20.68
CA ASN A 516 20.54 -32.97 20.57
C ASN A 516 20.91 -31.50 20.80
N CYS A 517 19.96 -30.58 20.64
CA CYS A 517 20.16 -29.14 20.84
C CYS A 517 19.22 -28.57 21.91
N HIS A 518 17.99 -29.07 22.02
CA HIS A 518 17.00 -28.63 22.99
C HIS A 518 17.00 -29.56 24.20
N PRO A 519 17.47 -29.10 25.37
CA PRO A 519 17.58 -29.96 26.54
C PRO A 519 16.19 -30.32 27.07
N LYS A 520 16.05 -31.55 27.58
CA LYS A 520 14.82 -32.00 28.24
C LYS A 520 14.56 -31.21 29.53
N TYR A 521 15.63 -30.90 30.26
CA TYR A 521 15.61 -30.16 31.52
C TYR A 521 16.28 -28.78 31.37
N PHE A 522 16.24 -27.97 32.43
CA PHE A 522 16.94 -26.69 32.45
C PHE A 522 18.45 -26.90 32.30
N ASN A 523 19.09 -26.09 31.45
CA ASN A 523 20.53 -26.09 31.29
C ASN A 523 21.11 -24.80 31.89
N PRO A 524 21.80 -24.85 33.05
CA PRO A 524 22.34 -23.65 33.69
C PRO A 524 23.45 -22.99 32.88
N VAL A 525 24.16 -23.73 32.02
CA VAL A 525 25.22 -23.21 31.15
C VAL A 525 24.63 -22.40 29.98
N ASN A 526 23.44 -22.78 29.52
CA ASN A 526 22.73 -22.10 28.43
C ASN A 526 21.27 -21.83 28.83
N PRO A 527 21.03 -20.89 29.77
CA PRO A 527 19.70 -20.67 30.36
C PRO A 527 18.67 -20.17 29.33
N ASN A 528 19.14 -19.50 28.28
CA ASN A 528 18.31 -19.01 27.17
C ASN A 528 17.92 -20.12 26.18
N LYS A 529 18.45 -21.34 26.30
CA LYS A 529 18.10 -22.44 25.39
C LYS A 529 16.72 -22.97 25.71
N MET A 530 15.83 -22.89 24.73
CA MET A 530 14.47 -23.38 24.84
C MET A 530 14.44 -24.88 25.17
N ARG A 531 13.68 -25.26 26.21
CA ARG A 531 13.49 -26.66 26.60
C ARG A 531 12.76 -27.45 25.52
N LEU A 532 12.99 -28.76 25.47
CA LEU A 532 12.45 -29.65 24.44
C LEU A 532 10.91 -29.60 24.32
N GLN A 533 10.20 -29.57 25.45
CA GLN A 533 8.72 -29.46 25.44
C GLN A 533 8.26 -28.15 24.79
N ALA A 534 8.87 -27.03 25.19
CA ALA A 534 8.55 -25.73 24.61
C ALA A 534 8.90 -25.68 23.11
N ALA A 535 10.03 -26.28 22.70
CA ALA A 535 10.42 -26.36 21.30
C ALA A 535 9.35 -27.07 20.44
N TYR A 536 8.85 -28.22 20.90
CA TYR A 536 7.75 -28.91 20.21
C TYR A 536 6.47 -28.07 20.18
N HIS A 537 6.03 -27.53 21.32
CA HIS A 537 4.78 -26.77 21.38
C HIS A 537 4.83 -25.51 20.51
N VAL A 538 5.91 -24.72 20.60
CA VAL A 538 6.08 -23.49 19.81
C VAL A 538 6.12 -23.81 18.32
N GLN A 539 6.85 -24.84 17.91
CA GLN A 539 6.97 -25.19 16.49
C GLN A 539 5.68 -25.79 15.92
N CYS A 540 5.06 -26.76 16.62
CA CYS A 540 3.85 -27.42 16.14
C CYS A 540 2.63 -26.49 16.16
N ILE A 541 2.31 -25.93 17.34
CA ILE A 541 1.12 -25.09 17.52
C ILE A 541 1.28 -23.78 16.76
N GLY A 542 2.46 -23.17 16.83
CA GLY A 542 2.73 -21.91 16.14
C GLY A 542 2.67 -22.03 14.61
N CYS A 543 3.05 -23.19 14.03
CA CYS A 543 2.83 -23.48 12.62
C CYS A 543 1.33 -23.56 12.30
N HIS A 544 0.56 -24.31 13.08
CA HIS A 544 -0.90 -24.44 12.90
C HIS A 544 -1.60 -23.08 12.97
N ASP A 545 -1.25 -22.24 13.95
CA ASP A 545 -1.76 -20.88 14.10
C ASP A 545 -1.42 -20.01 12.91
N SER A 546 -0.17 -20.03 12.49
CA SER A 546 0.31 -19.19 11.40
C SER A 546 -0.27 -19.58 10.06
N MET A 547 -0.61 -20.86 9.89
CA MET A 547 -1.32 -21.37 8.71
C MET A 547 -2.84 -21.25 8.81
N GLY A 548 -3.38 -20.90 9.98
CA GLY A 548 -4.82 -20.81 10.23
C GLY A 548 -5.54 -22.16 10.07
N LEU A 549 -4.92 -23.24 10.56
CA LEU A 549 -5.51 -24.58 10.46
C LEU A 549 -6.66 -24.72 11.46
N LYS A 550 -7.77 -25.33 11.01
CA LYS A 550 -8.94 -25.62 11.87
C LYS A 550 -8.74 -26.84 12.77
N LYS A 551 -7.82 -27.74 12.40
CA LYS A 551 -7.44 -28.92 13.17
C LYS A 551 -5.92 -29.03 13.18
N PRO A 552 -5.31 -29.39 14.33
CA PRO A 552 -5.93 -29.58 15.65
C PRO A 552 -6.54 -28.29 16.23
N THR A 553 -7.49 -28.42 17.16
CA THR A 553 -8.30 -27.32 17.75
C THR A 553 -7.67 -26.71 19.02
N HIS A 554 -6.34 -26.80 19.14
CA HIS A 554 -5.57 -26.42 20.34
C HIS A 554 -5.86 -27.21 21.62
N ARG A 555 -6.62 -28.31 21.55
CA ARG A 555 -6.78 -29.21 22.69
C ARG A 555 -5.57 -30.10 22.83
N CYS A 556 -5.13 -30.34 24.06
CA CYS A 556 -4.00 -31.23 24.37
C CYS A 556 -4.16 -32.61 23.71
N THR A 557 -5.37 -33.16 23.77
CA THR A 557 -5.71 -34.49 23.25
C THR A 557 -5.71 -34.62 21.73
N ASP A 558 -5.62 -33.51 20.99
CA ASP A 558 -5.62 -33.55 19.53
C ASP A 558 -4.29 -34.04 18.95
N CYS A 559 -3.21 -33.95 19.74
CA CYS A 559 -1.86 -34.38 19.33
C CYS A 559 -1.35 -35.58 20.14
N HIS A 560 -1.73 -35.67 21.41
CA HIS A 560 -1.30 -36.75 22.30
C HIS A 560 -2.41 -37.09 23.30
N LYS A 561 -2.76 -38.38 23.41
CA LYS A 561 -3.86 -38.84 24.29
C LYS A 561 -3.44 -38.79 25.76
N GLU A 562 -4.41 -38.55 26.64
CA GLU A 562 -4.15 -38.63 28.08
C GLU A 562 -3.92 -40.08 28.52
N LYS A 563 -2.97 -40.30 29.43
CA LYS A 563 -2.83 -41.60 30.08
C LYS A 563 -3.93 -41.81 31.13
N LYS A 564 -4.46 -43.03 31.21
CA LYS A 564 -5.53 -43.41 32.15
C LYS A 564 -5.18 -43.19 33.63
N GLN A 565 -3.90 -43.18 33.99
CA GLN A 565 -3.41 -42.79 35.31
C GLN A 565 -2.39 -41.65 35.12
N ARG A 566 -2.76 -40.43 35.55
CA ARG A 566 -1.81 -39.32 35.62
C ARG A 566 -0.91 -39.54 36.84
N PRO A 567 0.43 -39.61 36.69
CA PRO A 567 1.32 -39.63 37.83
C PRO A 567 1.07 -38.38 38.69
N VAL A 568 0.99 -38.53 40.02
CA VAL A 568 0.82 -37.41 40.96
C VAL A 568 1.92 -36.36 40.68
N PRO A 569 1.60 -35.05 40.65
CA PRO A 569 2.59 -34.01 40.41
C PRO A 569 3.72 -34.13 41.44
N THR A 570 4.89 -34.57 40.99
CA THR A 570 6.14 -34.38 41.73
C THR A 570 6.45 -32.89 41.65
N ASP A 571 6.76 -32.29 42.79
CA ASP A 571 7.13 -30.89 42.87
C ASP A 571 8.34 -30.57 41.98
N ILE A 572 8.62 -29.29 41.78
CA ILE A 572 9.68 -28.76 40.90
C ILE A 572 11.08 -29.31 41.28
N LEU A 573 11.21 -29.98 42.43
CA LEU A 573 12.43 -30.57 42.99
C LEU A 573 12.47 -32.12 42.92
N GLY A 574 11.43 -32.78 42.41
CA GLY A 574 11.45 -34.23 42.20
C GLY A 574 11.24 -35.06 43.46
N ILE A 575 10.67 -34.50 44.54
CA ILE A 575 10.38 -35.25 45.76
C ILE A 575 8.94 -35.76 45.71
N LYS A 576 8.77 -37.09 45.83
CA LYS A 576 7.44 -37.69 46.03
C LYS A 576 6.91 -37.20 47.38
N LYS A 577 5.79 -36.46 47.39
CA LYS A 577 4.99 -36.32 48.62
C LYS A 577 4.45 -37.71 48.98
N GLY A 578 5.04 -38.31 50.01
CA GLY A 578 4.49 -39.51 50.62
C GLY A 578 3.19 -39.18 51.34
N LYS A 579 2.14 -39.92 51.01
CA LYS A 579 1.32 -40.65 51.98
C LYS A 579 0.80 -41.90 51.30
#